data_AF-A0A9W7F7I9-F1
#
_entry.id   AF-A0A9W7F7I9-F1
#
_cell.length_a   1.000
_cell.length_b   1.000
_cell.length_c   1.000
_cell.angle_alpha   90.00
_cell.angle_beta   90.00
_cell.angle_gamma   90.00
#
_symmetry.space_group_name_H-M   'P 1'
#
loop_
_entity.id
_entity.type
_entity.pdbx_description
1 polymer ?
#
loop_
_entity_poly.entity_id
_entity_poly.type
_entity_poly.pdbx_seq_one_letter_code
_entity_poly.pdbx_strand_id
1 'polypeptide(L)'
;MRPLYLLSLLPLALAGCPYLASNEASYAKTPSSPAPAGFHRALSELPFDDVKEDLIELFASSDSKWPSDYNNYGPFFIRLAWHCSGSYRISDGRGGCDGGRQRFDPERSWDDNTNLDKARSLLAPIKEKYGLGLSWGDLFILAGTTAIESMGGPTLGVCLGRVDDVDGSNSLPLGPTAEQEILAPCPTNGECESPLGTTTVGLIYV
;
A
#
# COMPACT_ATOMS: atom_id res chain seq x y z
N MET A 1 26.92 -41.81 14.31
CA MET A 1 27.26 -40.93 13.18
C MET A 1 26.08 -40.88 12.23
N ARG A 2 25.32 -39.79 12.24
CA ARG A 2 24.30 -39.44 11.23
C ARG A 2 24.60 -37.99 10.82
N PRO A 3 24.58 -37.64 9.52
CA PRO A 3 25.09 -36.37 9.06
C PRO A 3 24.14 -35.24 9.45
N LEU A 4 24.70 -34.13 9.94
CA LEU A 4 23.99 -32.86 10.07
C LEU A 4 23.65 -32.36 8.66
N TYR A 5 22.36 -32.29 8.33
CA TYR A 5 21.91 -31.47 7.22
C TYR A 5 21.97 -30.00 7.65
N LEU A 6 22.81 -29.24 6.97
CA LEU A 6 22.86 -27.79 7.02
C LEU A 6 21.55 -27.28 6.40
N LEU A 7 20.53 -27.02 7.22
CA LEU A 7 19.40 -26.20 6.78
C LEU A 7 19.95 -24.79 6.56
N SER A 8 20.03 -24.38 5.30
CA SER A 8 20.22 -22.98 4.94
C SER A 8 19.06 -22.19 5.55
N LEU A 9 19.39 -21.35 6.52
CA LEU A 9 18.47 -20.37 7.09
C LEU A 9 18.09 -19.39 5.98
N LEU A 10 16.97 -19.64 5.29
CA LEU A 10 16.22 -18.53 4.72
C LEU A 10 15.76 -17.67 5.90
N PRO A 11 15.91 -16.33 5.83
CA PRO A 11 15.44 -15.45 6.89
C PRO A 11 13.94 -15.67 7.07
N LEU A 12 13.53 -15.81 8.34
CA LEU A 12 12.16 -16.10 8.78
C LEU A 12 11.09 -15.14 8.20
N ALA A 13 11.51 -14.00 7.65
CA ALA A 13 10.66 -13.00 7.00
C ALA A 13 9.88 -13.51 5.76
N LEU A 14 10.30 -14.62 5.14
CA LEU A 14 9.67 -15.14 3.92
C LEU A 14 8.69 -16.30 4.15
N ALA A 15 8.74 -16.97 5.30
CA ALA A 15 8.04 -18.25 5.53
C ALA A 15 6.56 -18.11 5.97
N GLY A 16 6.03 -16.89 6.08
CA GLY A 16 4.65 -16.62 6.51
C GLY A 16 3.86 -15.71 5.57
N CYS A 17 4.44 -15.29 4.45
CA CYS A 17 3.82 -14.34 3.54
C CYS A 17 3.07 -15.05 2.40
N PRO A 18 1.72 -15.05 2.40
CA PRO A 18 0.93 -15.78 1.41
C PRO A 18 1.19 -15.29 -0.02
N TYR A 19 1.60 -14.03 -0.21
CA TYR A 19 1.89 -13.43 -1.51
C TYR A 19 3.21 -13.89 -2.15
N LEU A 20 4.20 -14.33 -1.37
CA LEU A 20 5.51 -14.76 -1.89
C LEU A 20 5.63 -16.28 -2.02
N ALA A 21 4.87 -17.04 -1.23
CA ALA A 21 4.95 -18.50 -1.20
C ALA A 21 4.26 -19.20 -2.39
N SER A 22 3.32 -18.55 -3.06
CA SER A 22 2.47 -19.19 -4.05
C SER A 22 2.97 -19.05 -5.49
N ASN A 23 3.87 -18.11 -5.83
CA ASN A 23 4.02 -17.62 -7.23
C ASN A 23 2.68 -17.26 -7.88
N GLU A 24 1.61 -17.15 -7.09
CA GLU A 24 0.27 -16.82 -7.49
C GLU A 24 -0.17 -15.67 -6.60
N ALA A 25 -0.16 -14.46 -7.15
CA ALA A 25 -1.00 -13.39 -6.65
C ALA A 25 -2.47 -13.82 -6.83
N SER A 26 -2.97 -14.75 -6.01
CA SER A 26 -4.30 -15.35 -6.20
C SER A 26 -5.16 -15.26 -4.94
N TYR A 27 -5.54 -14.03 -4.62
CA TYR A 27 -6.97 -13.75 -4.70
C TYR A 27 -7.22 -13.29 -6.14
N ALA A 28 -7.62 -14.24 -7.00
CA ALA A 28 -7.55 -14.21 -8.47
C ALA A 28 -8.48 -13.17 -9.17
N LYS A 29 -8.52 -11.93 -8.69
CA LYS A 29 -9.32 -10.85 -9.30
C LYS A 29 -8.63 -9.48 -9.33
N THR A 30 -7.56 -9.23 -8.58
CA THR A 30 -6.92 -7.91 -8.59
C THR A 30 -6.06 -7.75 -9.83
N PRO A 31 -6.33 -6.77 -10.72
CA PRO A 31 -5.44 -6.46 -11.81
C PRO A 31 -4.13 -5.90 -11.23
N SER A 32 -3.04 -6.64 -11.42
CA SER A 32 -1.69 -6.25 -11.03
C SER A 32 -0.82 -6.05 -12.28
N SER A 33 -0.06 -4.96 -12.32
CA SER A 33 0.91 -4.73 -13.40
C SER A 33 2.03 -5.78 -13.33
N PRO A 34 2.64 -6.15 -14.47
CA PRO A 34 3.75 -7.11 -14.46
C PRO A 34 4.94 -6.51 -13.71
N ALA A 35 5.60 -7.33 -12.88
CA ALA A 35 6.78 -6.90 -12.16
C ALA A 35 7.89 -6.47 -13.15
N PRO A 36 8.52 -5.30 -12.95
CA PRO A 36 9.64 -4.89 -13.78
C PRO A 36 10.82 -5.86 -13.60
N ALA A 37 11.65 -5.98 -14.63
CA ALA A 37 12.79 -6.89 -14.62
C ALA A 37 13.71 -6.60 -13.42
N GLY A 38 14.03 -7.64 -12.65
CA GLY A 38 14.88 -7.54 -11.46
C GLY A 38 14.16 -7.19 -10.15
N PHE A 39 12.86 -6.87 -10.18
CA PHE A 39 12.09 -6.51 -8.98
C PHE A 39 12.22 -7.53 -7.85
N HIS A 40 11.92 -8.80 -8.10
CA HIS A 40 11.97 -9.84 -7.06
C HIS A 40 13.38 -10.06 -6.48
N ARG A 41 14.43 -9.89 -7.30
CA ARG A 41 15.81 -9.94 -6.81
C ARG A 41 16.09 -8.76 -5.90
N ALA A 42 15.79 -7.54 -6.35
CA ALA A 42 15.98 -6.33 -5.57
C ALA A 42 15.18 -6.36 -4.27
N LEU A 43 13.95 -6.88 -4.29
CA LEU A 43 13.11 -7.07 -3.10
C LEU A 43 13.75 -8.06 -2.12
N SER A 44 14.31 -9.18 -2.61
CA SER A 44 14.98 -10.17 -1.74
C SER A 44 16.26 -9.65 -1.08
N GLU A 45 16.87 -8.61 -1.67
CA GLU A 45 18.09 -7.95 -1.19
C GLU A 45 17.79 -6.67 -0.40
N LEU A 46 16.51 -6.28 -0.28
CA LEU A 46 16.10 -5.04 0.40
C LEU A 46 16.47 -5.12 1.89
N PRO A 47 17.26 -4.15 2.42
CA PRO A 47 17.61 -4.11 3.84
C PRO A 47 16.40 -3.61 4.66
N PHE A 48 15.51 -4.54 4.99
CA PHE A 48 14.21 -4.23 5.58
C PHE A 48 14.27 -3.42 6.87
N ASP A 49 15.21 -3.74 7.76
CA ASP A 49 15.37 -3.05 9.04
C ASP A 49 15.82 -1.60 8.83
N ASP A 50 16.77 -1.35 7.92
CA ASP A 50 17.22 0.00 7.56
C ASP A 50 16.07 0.85 7.03
N VAL A 51 15.17 0.29 6.21
CA VAL A 51 13.99 1.02 5.71
C VAL A 51 13.08 1.46 6.87
N LYS A 52 12.92 0.61 7.90
CA LYS A 52 12.11 0.94 9.08
C LYS A 52 12.78 2.00 9.94
N GLU A 53 14.10 1.95 10.11
CA GLU A 53 14.84 2.96 10.85
C GLU A 53 14.71 4.33 10.18
N ASP A 54 14.88 4.40 8.86
CA ASP A 54 14.66 5.61 8.07
C ASP A 54 13.23 6.16 8.21
N LEU A 55 12.22 5.27 8.23
CA LEU A 55 10.83 5.66 8.46
C LEU A 55 10.62 6.24 9.86
N ILE A 56 11.21 5.64 10.89
CA ILE A 56 11.12 6.14 12.27
C ILE A 56 11.78 7.52 12.39
N GLU A 57 12.95 7.70 11.77
CA GLU A 57 13.61 9.01 11.70
C GLU A 57 12.73 10.04 11.00
N LEU A 58 12.13 9.68 9.85
CA LEU A 58 11.19 10.52 9.13
C LEU A 58 10.02 10.93 10.03
N PHE A 59 9.44 10.01 10.80
CA PHE A 59 8.29 10.31 11.66
C PHE A 59 8.59 11.42 12.66
N ALA A 60 9.82 11.48 13.20
CA ALA A 60 10.25 12.49 14.14
C ALA A 60 10.80 13.78 13.49
N SER A 61 10.96 13.81 12.16
CA SER A 61 11.64 14.88 11.43
C SER A 61 10.64 15.85 10.76
N SER A 62 10.02 16.71 11.56
CA SER A 62 9.02 17.68 11.09
C SER A 62 9.56 18.64 10.01
N ASP A 63 8.89 18.70 8.86
CA ASP A 63 9.16 19.64 7.76
C ASP A 63 8.37 20.94 7.98
N SER A 64 9.06 22.08 7.91
CA SER A 64 8.47 23.43 8.00
C SER A 64 7.30 23.70 7.03
N LYS A 65 7.30 23.08 5.83
CA LYS A 65 6.25 23.25 4.80
C LYS A 65 5.05 22.36 5.05
N TRP A 66 5.20 21.32 5.86
CA TRP A 66 4.13 20.43 6.28
C TRP A 66 4.36 19.96 7.71
N PRO A 67 4.21 20.83 8.73
CA PRO A 67 4.59 20.47 10.10
C PRO A 67 3.85 19.22 10.58
N SER A 68 4.57 18.30 11.22
CA SER A 68 3.96 17.11 11.81
C SER A 68 3.11 17.47 13.02
N ASP A 69 1.90 16.90 13.10
CA ASP A 69 1.08 16.96 14.30
C ASP A 69 1.81 16.31 15.47
N TYR A 70 1.83 16.97 16.64
CA TYR A 70 2.48 16.46 17.86
C TYR A 70 3.96 16.08 17.69
N ASN A 71 4.66 16.67 16.72
CA ASN A 71 6.04 16.31 16.34
C ASN A 71 6.19 14.84 15.89
N ASN A 72 5.14 14.24 15.32
CA ASN A 72 5.17 12.86 14.85
C ASN A 72 4.27 12.63 13.62
N TYR A 73 4.84 12.27 12.47
CA TYR A 73 4.05 11.92 11.28
C TYR A 73 3.41 10.53 11.32
N GLY A 74 3.67 9.70 12.33
CA GLY A 74 3.15 8.34 12.44
C GLY A 74 1.65 8.22 12.13
N PRO A 75 0.75 8.99 12.80
CA PRO A 75 -0.68 8.97 12.50
C PRO A 75 -1.01 9.29 11.04
N PHE A 76 -0.23 10.17 10.40
CA PHE A 76 -0.42 10.55 9.01
C PHE A 76 -0.11 9.39 8.05
N PHE A 77 0.93 8.61 8.34
CA PHE A 77 1.28 7.43 7.56
C PHE A 77 0.36 6.24 7.81
N ILE A 78 -0.24 6.14 9.01
CA ILE A 78 -1.34 5.20 9.26
C ILE A 78 -2.53 5.53 8.35
N ARG A 79 -2.92 6.81 8.27
CA ARG A 79 -3.99 7.25 7.34
C ARG A 79 -3.62 6.94 5.89
N LEU A 80 -2.37 7.20 5.46
CA LEU A 80 -1.92 6.89 4.11
C LEU A 80 -2.11 5.40 3.77
N ALA A 81 -1.62 4.51 4.64
CA ALA A 81 -1.72 3.06 4.46
C ALA A 81 -3.18 2.57 4.46
N TRP A 82 -3.99 3.13 5.37
CA TRP A 82 -5.43 2.88 5.45
C TRP A 82 -6.14 3.27 4.15
N HIS A 83 -5.99 4.51 3.67
CA HIS A 83 -6.64 4.98 2.45
C HIS A 83 -6.17 4.23 1.21
N CYS A 84 -4.88 3.85 1.17
CA CYS A 84 -4.35 3.06 0.06
C CYS A 84 -5.01 1.67 0.00
N SER A 85 -5.17 1.00 1.15
CA SER A 85 -5.82 -0.32 1.21
C SER A 85 -7.33 -0.25 1.12
N GLY A 86 -7.91 0.85 1.59
CA GLY A 86 -9.35 1.03 1.78
C GLY A 86 -10.15 1.15 0.49
N SER A 87 -9.49 1.37 -0.66
CA SER A 87 -10.19 1.38 -1.94
C SER A 87 -10.56 -0.02 -2.45
N TYR A 88 -10.14 -1.09 -1.77
CA TYR A 88 -10.42 -2.47 -2.17
C TYR A 88 -11.92 -2.78 -2.15
N ARG A 89 -12.39 -3.49 -3.18
CA ARG A 89 -13.78 -3.95 -3.27
C ARG A 89 -13.83 -5.43 -3.59
N ILE A 90 -14.62 -6.18 -2.82
CA ILE A 90 -14.78 -7.63 -3.00
C ILE A 90 -15.50 -8.01 -4.31
N SER A 91 -16.35 -7.11 -4.82
CA SER A 91 -17.22 -7.36 -5.97
C SER A 91 -16.43 -7.68 -7.24
N ASP A 92 -15.38 -6.92 -7.50
CA ASP A 92 -14.51 -7.10 -8.66
C ASP A 92 -13.03 -7.25 -8.33
N GLY A 93 -12.66 -7.22 -7.04
CA GLY A 93 -11.28 -7.38 -6.59
C GLY A 93 -10.36 -6.21 -6.92
N ARG A 94 -10.90 -5.09 -7.44
CA ARG A 94 -10.13 -3.89 -7.76
C ARG A 94 -9.92 -3.00 -6.54
N GLY A 95 -9.04 -2.01 -6.70
CA GLY A 95 -8.60 -1.13 -5.63
C GLY A 95 -7.57 -1.81 -4.73
N GLY A 96 -7.43 -1.29 -3.51
CA GLY A 96 -6.41 -1.71 -2.56
C GLY A 96 -5.02 -1.16 -2.91
N CYS A 97 -4.07 -1.43 -2.03
CA CYS A 97 -2.75 -0.80 -2.11
C CYS A 97 -1.77 -1.50 -3.06
N ASP A 98 -2.17 -2.60 -3.68
CA ASP A 98 -1.41 -3.21 -4.77
C ASP A 98 -1.37 -2.24 -5.97
N GLY A 99 -0.24 -2.14 -6.66
CA GLY A 99 -0.02 -1.10 -7.67
C GLY A 99 0.43 0.26 -7.12
N GLY A 100 0.29 0.53 -5.81
CA GLY A 100 0.62 1.85 -5.24
C GLY A 100 -0.13 2.99 -5.94
N ARG A 101 -1.38 2.74 -6.35
CA ARG A 101 -2.13 3.56 -7.32
C ARG A 101 -2.61 4.90 -6.80
N GLN A 102 -2.61 5.11 -5.49
CA GLN A 102 -2.87 6.40 -4.86
C GLN A 102 -1.89 7.53 -5.29
N ARG A 103 -0.88 7.22 -6.11
CA ARG A 103 0.00 8.18 -6.79
C ARG A 103 -0.59 8.77 -8.07
N PHE A 104 -1.60 8.14 -8.64
CA PHE A 104 -2.18 8.45 -9.95
C PHE A 104 -3.62 8.91 -9.85
N ASP A 105 -4.07 9.69 -10.83
CA ASP A 105 -5.48 10.07 -10.95
C ASP A 105 -6.33 8.87 -11.39
N PRO A 106 -7.59 8.76 -10.93
CA PRO A 106 -8.27 9.72 -10.05
C PRO A 106 -7.94 9.53 -8.56
N GLU A 107 -7.40 8.38 -8.14
CA GLU A 107 -7.21 8.03 -6.72
C GLU A 107 -6.48 9.10 -5.90
N ARG A 108 -5.39 9.66 -6.43
CA ARG A 108 -4.58 10.67 -5.73
C ARG A 108 -5.34 11.96 -5.44
N SER A 109 -6.42 12.23 -6.19
CA SER A 109 -7.18 13.48 -6.22
C SER A 109 -8.58 13.33 -5.65
N TRP A 110 -8.93 12.18 -5.07
CA TRP A 110 -10.17 12.04 -4.31
C TRP A 110 -10.19 12.99 -3.12
N ASP A 111 -11.38 13.49 -2.81
CA ASP A 111 -11.60 14.41 -1.69
C ASP A 111 -11.12 13.79 -0.37
N ASP A 112 -11.37 12.50 -0.17
CA ASP A 112 -10.96 11.78 1.05
C ASP A 112 -9.44 11.57 1.12
N ASN A 113 -8.72 11.68 0.00
CA ASN A 113 -7.27 11.62 -0.07
C ASN A 113 -6.59 13.00 0.05
N THR A 114 -7.34 14.04 0.43
CA THR A 114 -6.81 15.39 0.66
C THR A 114 -5.58 15.36 1.57
N ASN A 115 -4.55 16.11 1.15
CA ASN A 115 -3.22 16.22 1.77
C ASN A 115 -2.34 14.96 1.73
N LEU A 116 -2.83 13.79 1.29
CA LEU A 116 -1.98 12.59 1.19
C LEU A 116 -0.89 12.73 0.12
N ASP A 117 -0.98 13.72 -0.78
CA ASP A 117 0.12 14.14 -1.64
C ASP A 117 1.37 14.55 -0.84
N LYS A 118 1.19 15.17 0.33
CA LYS A 118 2.28 15.53 1.24
C LYS A 118 2.90 14.28 1.86
N ALA A 119 2.09 13.33 2.32
CA ALA A 119 2.58 12.05 2.86
C ALA A 119 3.43 11.31 1.82
N ARG A 120 2.95 11.21 0.57
CA ARG A 120 3.69 10.57 -0.53
C ARG A 120 4.99 11.31 -0.86
N SER A 121 4.96 12.65 -0.81
CA SER A 121 6.16 13.47 -1.04
C SER A 121 7.21 13.27 0.05
N LEU A 122 6.80 13.17 1.33
CA LEU A 122 7.71 12.89 2.45
C LEU A 122 8.39 11.51 2.34
N LEU A 123 7.73 10.53 1.71
CA LEU A 123 8.29 9.19 1.45
C LEU A 123 9.19 9.12 0.22
N ALA A 124 9.19 10.13 -0.66
CA ALA A 124 9.95 10.10 -1.91
C ALA A 124 11.48 9.91 -1.71
N PRO A 125 12.14 10.55 -0.72
CA PRO A 125 13.56 10.32 -0.48
C PRO A 125 13.88 8.87 -0.07
N ILE A 126 13.02 8.26 0.76
CA ILE A 126 13.16 6.84 1.16
C ILE A 126 12.96 5.95 -0.08
N LYS A 127 11.94 6.23 -0.89
CA LYS A 127 11.72 5.49 -2.15
C LYS A 127 12.92 5.57 -3.09
N GLU A 128 13.54 6.73 -3.21
CA GLU A 128 14.73 6.96 -4.03
C GLU A 128 15.93 6.18 -3.51
N LYS A 129 16.16 6.22 -2.18
CA LYS A 129 17.27 5.52 -1.51
C LYS A 129 17.24 4.01 -1.73
N TYR A 130 16.06 3.38 -1.61
CA TYR A 130 15.93 1.92 -1.68
C TYR A 130 15.52 1.38 -3.05
N GLY A 131 15.15 2.26 -3.98
CA GLY A 131 15.03 1.95 -5.40
C GLY A 131 14.01 0.85 -5.72
N LEU A 132 14.37 -0.02 -6.66
CA LEU A 132 13.45 -0.97 -7.30
C LEU A 132 12.83 -1.99 -6.33
N GLY A 133 13.60 -2.45 -5.34
CA GLY A 133 13.16 -3.50 -4.41
C GLY A 133 12.07 -3.05 -3.44
N LEU A 134 11.89 -1.74 -3.27
CA LEU A 134 10.84 -1.15 -2.45
C LEU A 134 9.80 -0.49 -3.37
N SER A 135 8.69 -1.17 -3.63
CA SER A 135 7.57 -0.57 -4.37
C SER A 135 6.89 0.51 -3.53
N TRP A 136 6.17 1.42 -4.18
CA TRP A 136 5.36 2.42 -3.48
C TRP A 136 4.23 1.80 -2.67
N GLY A 137 3.56 0.78 -3.21
CA GLY A 137 2.54 0.04 -2.46
C GLY A 137 3.10 -0.56 -1.17
N ASP A 138 4.28 -1.19 -1.26
CA ASP A 138 4.96 -1.73 -0.08
C ASP A 138 5.43 -0.63 0.88
N LEU A 139 5.97 0.48 0.38
CA LEU A 139 6.39 1.60 1.19
C LEU A 139 5.23 2.23 1.96
N PHE A 140 4.06 2.40 1.35
CA PHE A 140 2.89 2.95 2.03
C PHE A 140 2.43 2.06 3.19
N ILE A 141 2.34 0.75 2.97
CA ILE A 141 1.93 -0.20 4.01
C ILE A 141 3.01 -0.34 5.09
N LEU A 142 4.28 -0.36 4.70
CA LEU A 142 5.40 -0.42 5.63
C LEU A 142 5.46 0.84 6.51
N ALA A 143 5.22 2.02 5.96
CA ALA A 143 5.15 3.27 6.70
C ALA A 143 4.02 3.24 7.75
N GLY A 144 2.81 2.83 7.35
CA GLY A 144 1.69 2.71 8.30
C GLY A 144 1.94 1.67 9.39
N THR A 145 2.48 0.50 9.03
CA THR A 145 2.79 -0.57 9.99
C THR A 145 3.87 -0.14 10.98
N THR A 146 4.96 0.45 10.48
CA THR A 146 6.08 0.96 11.31
C THR A 146 5.62 2.11 12.20
N ALA A 147 4.68 2.94 11.75
CA ALA A 147 4.08 3.98 12.57
C ALA A 147 3.29 3.40 13.75
N ILE A 148 2.49 2.35 13.53
CA ILE A 148 1.77 1.65 14.62
C ILE A 148 2.77 1.07 15.62
N GLU A 149 3.80 0.35 15.14
CA GLU A 149 4.81 -0.27 16.01
C GLU A 149 5.60 0.76 16.83
N SER A 150 6.07 1.84 16.18
CA SER A 150 6.88 2.86 16.86
C SER A 150 6.10 3.63 17.92
N MET A 151 4.77 3.69 17.81
CA MET A 151 3.88 4.27 18.83
C MET A 151 3.38 3.23 19.86
N GLY A 152 3.93 2.01 19.87
CA GLY A 152 3.61 0.96 20.83
C GLY A 152 2.32 0.18 20.54
N GLY A 153 1.77 0.31 19.34
CA GLY A 153 0.61 -0.44 18.88
C GLY A 153 0.97 -1.87 18.44
N PRO A 154 -0.02 -2.79 18.44
CA PRO A 154 0.19 -4.17 18.01
C PRO A 154 0.25 -4.28 16.47
N THR A 155 1.10 -5.17 15.97
CA THR A 155 1.12 -5.56 14.55
C THR A 155 1.20 -7.07 14.39
N LEU A 156 0.74 -7.56 13.24
CA LEU A 156 0.87 -8.96 12.82
C LEU A 156 2.10 -9.19 11.92
N GLY A 157 2.94 -8.16 11.75
CA GLY A 157 3.97 -8.11 10.71
C GLY A 157 3.42 -7.62 9.37
N VAL A 158 4.33 -7.49 8.40
CA VAL A 158 4.04 -7.00 7.05
C VAL A 158 4.69 -7.92 6.01
N CYS A 159 3.96 -8.14 4.93
CA CYS A 159 4.47 -8.83 3.75
C CYS A 159 4.66 -7.84 2.61
N LEU A 160 5.87 -7.86 2.06
CA LEU A 160 6.23 -7.11 0.86
C LEU A 160 6.03 -7.97 -0.38
N GLY A 161 6.06 -7.36 -1.55
CA GLY A 161 5.84 -8.01 -2.85
C GLY A 161 4.78 -7.33 -3.72
N ARG A 162 4.20 -6.20 -3.29
CA ARG A 162 3.30 -5.42 -4.14
C ARG A 162 4.09 -4.89 -5.33
N VAL A 163 3.51 -5.02 -6.51
CA VAL A 163 4.13 -4.50 -7.74
C VAL A 163 3.52 -3.16 -8.05
N ASP A 164 4.34 -2.15 -8.30
CA ASP A 164 3.85 -0.82 -8.66
C ASP A 164 3.20 -0.83 -10.05
N ASP A 165 2.11 -0.09 -10.17
CA ASP A 165 1.56 0.25 -11.47
C ASP A 165 2.47 1.25 -12.18
N VAL A 166 2.64 1.05 -13.49
CA VAL A 166 3.62 1.76 -14.32
C VAL A 166 3.11 3.15 -14.66
N ASP A 167 1.85 3.25 -15.08
CA ASP A 167 1.26 4.48 -15.60
C ASP A 167 -0.04 4.88 -14.86
N GLY A 168 -0.52 4.03 -13.96
CA GLY A 168 -1.76 4.27 -13.22
C GLY A 168 -3.02 4.00 -14.02
N SER A 169 -2.94 3.27 -15.14
CA SER A 169 -4.10 2.85 -15.92
C SER A 169 -5.14 2.06 -15.12
N ASN A 170 -4.74 1.43 -14.01
CA ASN A 170 -5.66 0.73 -13.10
C ASN A 170 -6.13 1.61 -11.92
N SER A 171 -5.76 2.89 -11.87
CA SER A 171 -6.33 3.87 -10.95
C SER A 171 -7.73 4.22 -11.44
N LEU A 172 -8.76 3.81 -10.70
CA LEU A 172 -10.16 3.91 -11.11
C LEU A 172 -10.96 4.67 -10.06
N PRO A 173 -12.07 5.35 -10.41
CA PRO A 173 -12.88 6.07 -9.44
C PRO A 173 -13.50 5.15 -8.39
N LEU A 174 -13.62 5.64 -7.15
CA LEU A 174 -14.43 4.98 -6.11
C LEU A 174 -15.89 5.25 -6.37
N GLY A 175 -16.51 4.33 -7.08
CA GLY A 175 -17.88 4.42 -7.55
C GLY A 175 -18.08 3.43 -8.69
N PRO A 176 -19.27 3.39 -9.30
CA PRO A 176 -19.48 2.61 -10.50
C PRO A 176 -18.65 3.18 -11.66
N THR A 177 -17.77 2.37 -12.27
CA THR A 177 -17.33 2.63 -13.64
C THR A 177 -18.54 2.60 -14.60
N ALA A 178 -18.37 3.04 -15.85
CA ALA A 178 -19.46 2.96 -16.84
C ALA A 178 -20.02 1.54 -17.01
N GLU A 179 -19.17 0.51 -16.86
CA GLU A 179 -19.58 -0.89 -16.87
C GLU A 179 -20.33 -1.29 -15.59
N GLN A 180 -19.91 -0.76 -14.44
CA GLN A 180 -20.53 -1.04 -13.16
C GLN A 180 -21.85 -0.31 -12.96
N GLU A 181 -22.04 0.86 -13.58
CA GLU A 181 -23.31 1.61 -13.53
C GLU A 181 -24.47 0.76 -14.09
N ILE A 182 -24.17 -0.15 -15.03
CA ILE A 182 -25.14 -1.08 -15.60
C ILE A 182 -25.56 -2.16 -14.58
N LEU A 183 -24.66 -2.56 -13.68
CA LEU A 183 -24.86 -3.64 -12.72
C LEU A 183 -25.27 -3.15 -11.32
N ALA A 184 -24.84 -1.95 -10.95
CA ALA A 184 -24.91 -1.37 -9.61
C ALA A 184 -24.99 0.17 -9.71
N PRO A 185 -26.10 0.71 -10.23
CA PRO A 185 -26.26 2.15 -10.40
C PRO A 185 -26.28 2.86 -9.03
N CYS A 186 -25.70 4.06 -8.95
CA CYS A 186 -25.79 4.91 -7.76
C CYS A 186 -26.45 6.26 -8.13
N PRO A 187 -27.79 6.31 -8.17
CA PRO A 187 -28.50 7.51 -8.61
C PRO A 187 -28.39 8.68 -7.62
N THR A 188 -28.24 8.38 -6.32
CA THR A 188 -28.07 9.38 -5.26
C THR A 188 -26.71 9.17 -4.59
N ASN A 189 -25.80 10.12 -4.76
CA ASN A 189 -24.49 10.07 -4.10
C ASN A 189 -24.65 10.15 -2.58
N GLY A 190 -24.05 9.21 -1.84
CA GLY A 190 -24.24 9.05 -0.40
C GLY A 190 -25.22 7.93 -0.01
N GLU A 191 -25.93 7.35 -0.99
CA GLU A 191 -26.86 6.25 -0.81
C GLU A 191 -26.48 5.04 -1.70
N CYS A 192 -25.22 4.94 -2.12
CA CYS A 192 -24.76 3.82 -2.94
C CYS A 192 -24.84 2.51 -2.15
N GLU A 193 -25.43 1.48 -2.75
CA GLU A 193 -25.58 0.16 -2.14
C GLU A 193 -24.56 -0.86 -2.69
N SER A 194 -24.49 -2.03 -2.03
CA SER A 194 -23.75 -3.19 -2.54
C SER A 194 -24.13 -3.48 -4.00
N PRO A 195 -23.20 -3.83 -4.90
CA PRO A 195 -21.80 -4.24 -4.69
C PRO A 195 -20.74 -3.12 -4.68
N LEU A 196 -21.14 -1.85 -4.60
CA LEU A 196 -20.19 -0.73 -4.46
C LEU A 196 -19.54 -0.78 -3.06
N GLY A 197 -18.22 -0.54 -3.00
CA GLY A 197 -17.46 -0.60 -1.74
C GLY A 197 -17.53 0.67 -0.88
N THR A 198 -18.20 1.71 -1.38
CA THR A 198 -18.39 3.00 -0.71
C THR A 198 -19.85 3.42 -0.85
N THR A 199 -20.39 4.13 0.12
CA THR A 199 -21.72 4.75 0.04
C THR A 199 -21.70 6.07 -0.72
N THR A 200 -20.53 6.71 -0.81
CA THR A 200 -20.34 8.04 -1.41
C THR A 200 -19.18 8.00 -2.41
N VAL A 201 -19.46 8.32 -3.67
CA VAL A 201 -18.45 8.37 -4.73
C VAL A 201 -17.35 9.37 -4.36
N GLY A 202 -16.09 8.90 -4.34
CA GLY A 202 -14.93 9.71 -3.96
C GLY A 202 -14.52 9.66 -2.48
N LEU A 203 -15.29 8.96 -1.63
CA LEU A 203 -14.88 8.63 -0.26
C LEU A 203 -14.40 7.19 -0.16
N ILE A 204 -13.42 6.92 0.70
CA ILE A 204 -12.85 5.58 0.86
C ILE A 204 -13.93 4.56 1.30
N TYR A 205 -14.85 4.95 2.20
CA TYR A 205 -15.99 4.10 2.59
C TYR A 205 -17.31 4.86 2.80
N VAL A 206 -17.36 5.83 3.73
CA VAL A 206 -18.59 6.53 4.15
C VAL A 206 -18.38 8.03 4.35
#